data_AF-A0A2T2VX87-F1
#
_entry.id   AF-A0A2T2VX87-F1
#
_cell.length_a   1.000
_cell.length_b   1.000
_cell.length_c   1.000
_cell.angle_alpha   90.00
_cell.angle_beta   90.00
_cell.angle_gamma   90.00
#
_symmetry.space_group_name_H-M   'P 1'
#
loop_
_entity.id
_entity.type
_entity.pdbx_description
1 polymer ?
#
loop_
_entity_poly.entity_id
_entity_poly.type
_entity_poly.pdbx_seq_one_letter_code
_entity_poly.pdbx_strand_id
1 'polypeptide(L)'
;MKYILRILFFGLLGILARGYYVKELLDYKDGEKIIGLGVLFGAFVYLPLFLYHRWKDKNIADYTLTDENMRKMSGKEKGKH
;
A
#
# COMPACT_ATOMS: atom_id res chain seq x y z
N MET A 1 -2.56 3.47 -14.69
CA MET A 1 -2.61 3.17 -13.23
C MET A 1 -1.69 4.06 -12.39
N LYS A 2 -0.45 4.39 -12.81
CA LYS A 2 0.46 5.25 -12.03
C LYS A 2 -0.15 6.60 -11.60
N TYR A 3 -0.91 7.27 -12.48
CA TYR A 3 -1.53 8.56 -12.17
C TYR A 3 -2.71 8.46 -11.20
N ILE A 4 -3.55 7.43 -11.35
CA ILE A 4 -4.71 7.19 -10.46
C ILE A 4 -4.24 7.01 -9.02
N LEU A 5 -3.22 6.18 -8.82
CA LEU A 5 -2.66 5.93 -7.50
C LEU A 5 -2.00 7.19 -6.92
N ARG A 6 -1.34 7.99 -7.77
CA ARG A 6 -0.71 9.25 -7.36
C ARG A 6 -1.74 10.31 -6.97
N ILE A 7 -2.85 10.41 -7.71
CA ILE A 7 -3.98 11.29 -7.37
C ILE A 7 -4.61 10.85 -6.04
N LEU A 8 -4.87 9.55 -5.87
CA LEU A 8 -5.39 9.01 -4.61
C LEU A 8 -4.46 9.31 -3.43
N PHE A 9 -3.14 9.17 -3.62
CA PHE A 9 -2.15 9.45 -2.60
C PHE A 9 -2.14 10.93 -2.19
N PHE A 10 -2.13 11.85 -3.16
CA PHE A 10 -2.22 13.29 -2.86
C PHE A 10 -3.56 13.68 -2.26
N GLY A 11 -4.66 13.03 -2.69
CA GLY A 11 -5.98 13.20 -2.06
C GLY A 11 -5.98 12.76 -0.60
N LEU A 12 -5.36 11.61 -0.28
CA LEU A 12 -5.21 11.11 1.09
C LEU A 12 -4.41 12.10 1.95
N LEU A 13 -3.29 12.62 1.44
CA LEU A 13 -2.51 13.67 2.12
C LEU A 13 -3.34 14.94 2.35
N GLY A 14 -4.14 15.36 1.37
CA GLY A 14 -5.03 16.50 1.51
C GLY A 14 -6.10 16.31 2.59
N ILE A 15 -6.69 15.12 2.68
CA ILE A 15 -7.68 14.78 3.72
C ILE A 15 -7.04 14.80 5.10
N LEU A 16 -5.84 14.22 5.25
CA LEU A 16 -5.13 14.20 6.52
C LEU A 16 -4.70 15.61 6.96
N ALA A 17 -4.17 16.41 6.02
CA ALA A 17 -3.81 17.80 6.28
C ALA A 17 -5.03 18.64 6.69
N ARG A 18 -6.15 18.51 5.97
CA ARG A 18 -7.42 19.16 6.33
C ARG A 18 -7.93 18.68 7.69
N GLY A 19 -7.87 17.38 7.96
CA GLY A 19 -8.28 16.81 9.24
C GLY A 19 -7.48 17.37 10.41
N TYR A 20 -6.16 17.50 10.26
CA TYR A 20 -5.30 18.15 11.25
C TYR A 20 -5.63 19.63 11.43
N TYR A 21 -5.81 20.37 10.34
CA TYR A 21 -6.20 21.79 10.40
C TYR A 21 -7.53 21.99 11.15
N VAL A 22 -8.55 21.17 10.84
CA VAL A 22 -9.86 21.23 11.51
C VAL A 22 -9.73 20.86 12.99
N LYS A 23 -8.94 19.82 13.31
CA LYS A 23 -8.70 19.37 14.69
C LYS A 23 -8.13 20.48 15.57
N GLU A 24 -7.23 21.28 15.01
CA GLU A 24 -6.45 22.27 15.76
C GLU A 24 -7.12 23.66 15.81
N LEU A 25 -7.83 24.07 14.75
CA LEU A 25 -8.38 25.43 14.62
C LEU A 25 -9.90 25.55 14.78
N LEU A 26 -10.66 24.46 14.57
CA LEU A 26 -12.13 24.53 14.51
C LEU A 26 -12.78 23.67 15.58
N ASP A 27 -12.65 22.35 15.47
CA ASP A 27 -13.24 21.40 16.39
C ASP A 27 -12.43 20.10 16.42
N TYR A 28 -12.01 19.72 17.63
CA TYR A 28 -11.19 18.54 17.85
C TYR A 28 -11.89 17.24 17.42
N LYS A 29 -13.17 17.07 17.79
CA LYS A 29 -13.91 15.82 17.53
C LYS A 29 -14.14 15.62 16.04
N ASP A 30 -14.50 16.67 15.32
CA ASP A 30 -14.72 16.58 13.89
C ASP A 30 -13.41 16.40 13.11
N GLY A 31 -12.32 17.03 13.56
CA GLY A 31 -10.98 16.79 13.03
C GLY A 31 -10.55 15.33 13.16
N GLU A 32 -10.74 14.71 14.33
CA GLU A 32 -10.42 13.30 14.53
C GLU A 32 -11.27 12.35 13.68
N LYS A 33 -12.57 12.64 13.49
CA LYS A 33 -13.41 11.85 12.57
C LYS A 33 -12.90 11.91 11.13
N ILE A 34 -12.51 13.10 10.66
CA ILE A 34 -11.97 13.28 9.30
C ILE A 34 -10.66 12.50 9.13
N ILE A 35 -9.75 12.60 10.11
CA ILE A 35 -8.49 11.86 10.09
C ILE A 35 -8.77 10.35 10.11
N GLY A 36 -9.63 9.88 11.01
CA GLY A 36 -10.00 8.47 11.13
C GLY A 36 -10.58 7.91 9.83
N LEU A 37 -11.52 8.64 9.21
CA LEU A 37 -12.14 8.25 7.95
C LEU A 37 -11.15 8.27 6.78
N GLY A 38 -10.22 9.23 6.77
CA GLY A 38 -9.10 9.28 5.83
C GLY A 38 -8.18 8.07 5.97
N VAL A 39 -7.77 7.73 7.20
CA VAL A 39 -6.94 6.53 7.47
C VAL A 39 -7.68 5.25 7.06
N LEU A 40 -8.97 5.15 7.34
CA LEU A 40 -9.79 4.00 6.99
C LEU A 40 -9.88 3.83 5.45
N PHE A 41 -10.12 4.92 4.73
CA PHE A 41 -10.05 4.93 3.27
C PHE A 41 -8.65 4.54 2.77
N GLY A 42 -7.60 5.03 3.41
CA GLY A 42 -6.22 4.64 3.13
C GLY A 42 -5.97 3.13 3.27
N ALA A 43 -6.46 2.54 4.36
CA ALA A 43 -6.26 1.13 4.67
C ALA A 43 -7.10 0.19 3.79
N PHE A 44 -8.37 0.52 3.53
CA PHE A 44 -9.30 -0.37 2.83
C PHE A 44 -9.41 -0.12 1.33
N VAL A 45 -9.07 1.09 0.85
CA VAL A 45 -9.17 1.44 -0.58
C VAL A 45 -7.79 1.63 -1.16
N TYR A 46 -7.00 2.56 -0.62
CA TYR A 46 -5.71 2.91 -1.22
C TYR A 46 -4.71 1.75 -1.15
N LEU A 47 -4.56 1.10 0.01
CA LEU A 47 -3.59 0.04 0.22
C LEU A 47 -3.84 -1.21 -0.67
N PRO A 48 -5.06 -1.77 -0.76
CA PRO A 48 -5.31 -2.89 -1.67
C PRO A 48 -5.09 -2.51 -3.13
N LEU A 49 -5.51 -1.30 -3.54
CA LEU A 49 -5.29 -0.82 -4.91
C LEU A 49 -3.80 -0.67 -5.23
N PHE A 50 -3.03 -0.18 -4.24
CA PHE A 50 -1.58 -0.03 -4.34
C PHE A 50 -0.89 -1.38 -4.50
N LEU A 51 -1.23 -2.34 -3.64
CA LEU A 51 -0.68 -3.70 -3.71
C LEU A 51 -1.01 -4.37 -5.04
N TYR A 52 -2.28 -4.29 -5.47
CA TYR A 52 -2.71 -4.83 -6.75
C TYR A 52 -1.94 -4.20 -7.92
N HIS A 53 -1.80 -2.87 -7.94
CA HIS A 53 -1.03 -2.21 -8.99
C HIS A 53 0.45 -2.62 -8.97
N ARG A 54 1.06 -2.75 -7.78
CA ARG A 54 2.48 -3.10 -7.61
C ARG A 54 2.77 -4.54 -8.02
N TRP A 55 1.86 -5.45 -7.74
CA TRP A 55 2.05 -6.90 -7.97
C TRP A 55 1.56 -7.36 -9.34
N LYS A 56 0.86 -6.51 -10.10
CA LYS A 56 0.35 -6.85 -11.44
C LYS A 56 1.43 -7.36 -12.41
N ASP A 57 2.63 -6.82 -12.35
CA ASP A 57 3.74 -7.17 -13.26
C ASP A 57 4.72 -8.19 -12.64
N LYS A 58 4.45 -8.70 -11.44
CA LYS A 58 5.32 -9.67 -10.75
C LYS A 58 4.60 -10.98 -10.53
N ASN A 59 5.22 -12.08 -10.94
CA ASN A 59 4.69 -13.41 -10.69
C ASN A 59 4.92 -13.76 -9.21
N ILE A 60 3.84 -13.75 -8.42
CA ILE A 60 3.90 -13.99 -6.96
C ILE A 60 4.52 -15.37 -6.67
N ALA A 61 4.30 -16.33 -7.58
CA ALA A 61 4.84 -17.69 -7.51
C ALA A 61 6.37 -17.75 -7.47
N ASP A 62 7.07 -16.80 -8.11
CA ASP A 62 8.54 -16.75 -8.11
C ASP A 62 9.12 -16.28 -6.77
N TYR A 63 8.28 -15.70 -5.90
CA TYR A 63 8.68 -15.16 -4.60
C TYR A 63 8.13 -15.98 -3.41
N THR A 64 7.35 -17.02 -3.68
CA THR A 64 6.90 -17.96 -2.65
C THR A 64 8.08 -18.82 -2.19
N LEU A 65 8.19 -19.03 -0.88
CA LEU A 65 9.16 -19.95 -0.24
C LEU A 65 8.77 -21.42 -0.48
N THR A 66 8.63 -21.82 -1.73
CA THR A 66 8.53 -23.22 -2.13
C THR A 66 9.91 -23.87 -2.07
N ASP A 67 9.96 -25.18 -1.80
CA ASP A 67 11.22 -25.94 -1.78
C ASP A 67 12.04 -25.78 -3.07
N GLU A 68 11.37 -25.64 -4.21
CA GLU A 68 11.99 -25.42 -5.51
C GLU A 68 12.67 -24.04 -5.61
N ASN A 69 12.00 -22.97 -5.13
CA ASN A 69 12.54 -21.62 -5.09
C ASN A 69 13.67 -21.48 -4.04
N MET A 70 13.53 -22.16 -2.90
CA MET A 70 14.57 -22.27 -1.87
C MET A 70 15.84 -22.98 -2.39
N ARG A 71 15.67 -24.04 -3.20
CA ARG A 71 16.78 -24.74 -3.86
C ARG A 71 17.47 -23.86 -4.91
N LYS A 72 16.70 -23.11 -5.71
CA LYS A 72 17.23 -22.12 -6.66
C LYS A 72 18.02 -21.01 -5.95
N MET A 73 17.50 -20.46 -4.84
CA MET A 73 18.15 -19.41 -4.05
C MET A 73 19.41 -19.90 -3.31
N SER A 74 19.42 -21.15 -2.85
CA SER A 74 20.58 -21.75 -2.15
C SER A 74 21.72 -22.21 -3.08
N GLY A 75 21.59 -22.00 -4.40
CA GLY A 75 22.65 -22.34 -5.36
C GLY A 75 22.90 -23.84 -5.55
N LYS A 76 22.05 -24.70 -4.98
CA LYS A 76 22.18 -26.17 -5.04
C LYS A 76 21.80 -26.78 -6.42
N GLU A 77 21.41 -25.96 -7.39
CA GLU A 77 21.14 -26.38 -8.77
C GLU A 77 22.37 -26.38 -9.70
N LYS A 78 23.58 -26.08 -9.21
CA LYS A 78 24.81 -26.22 -10.01
C LYS A 78 25.39 -27.66 -10.02
N GLY A 79 24.53 -28.66 -10.18
CA GLY A 79 24.92 -30.08 -10.03
C GLY A 79 24.25 -31.05 -11.00
N LYS A 80 23.79 -30.59 -12.17
CA LYS A 80 23.39 -31.47 -13.28
C LYS A 80 23.71 -30.80 -14.62
N HIS A 81 24.99 -30.81 -14.99
CA HIS A 81 25.41 -30.86 -16.38
C HIS A 81 26.80 -31.50 -16.45
#